data_AF-A0A961WKC9-F1
#
_entry.id   AF-A0A961WKC9-F1
#
_cell.length_a   1.000
_cell.length_b   1.000
_cell.length_c   1.000
_cell.angle_alpha   90.00
_cell.angle_beta   90.00
_cell.angle_gamma   90.00
#
_symmetry.space_group_name_H-M   'P 1'
#
loop_
_entity.id
_entity.type
_entity.pdbx_description
1 polymer ?
#
loop_
_entity_poly.entity_id
_entity_poly.type
_entity_poly.pdbx_seq_one_letter_code
_entity_poly.pdbx_strand_id
1 'polypeptide(L)' 'MSIDTTSGHPAMDYREHERTYAGFVFMTKLLIVAVVALLVGMALFLV' A
#
# COMPACT_ATOMS: atom_id res chain seq x y z
N MET A 1 -3.17 9.48 -2.24
CA MET A 1 -3.02 10.19 -0.96
C MET A 1 -1.57 10.62 -0.87
N SER A 2 -1.31 11.92 -0.92
CA SER A 2 -0.03 12.49 -0.51
C SER A 2 -0.15 12.86 0.98
N ILE A 3 0.94 12.70 1.72
CA ILE A 3 1.03 13.11 3.13
C ILE A 3 1.48 14.57 3.11
N ASP A 4 0.93 15.42 3.98
CA ASP A 4 1.42 16.80 4.10
C ASP A 4 2.75 16.81 4.87
N THR A 5 3.81 17.25 4.19
CA THR A 5 5.18 17.29 4.72
C THR A 5 5.65 18.72 5.01
N THR A 6 4.78 19.73 4.86
CA THR A 6 5.13 21.16 4.98
C THR A 6 5.51 21.59 6.40
N SER A 7 4.98 20.94 7.44
CA SER A 7 5.35 21.19 8.84
C SER A 7 6.54 20.35 9.32
N GLY A 8 7.30 19.77 8.38
CA GLY A 8 8.39 18.84 8.63
C GLY A 8 9.71 19.48 9.05
N HIS A 9 10.62 18.68 9.62
CA HIS A 9 11.96 19.15 9.94
C HIS A 9 12.76 19.37 8.64
N PRO A 10 13.38 20.55 8.39
CA PRO A 10 13.98 20.89 7.09
C PRO A 10 15.10 19.95 6.62
N ALA A 11 15.75 19.26 7.56
CA ALA A 11 16.82 18.31 7.25
C ALA A 11 16.33 16.90 6.85
N MET A 12 15.02 16.64 6.87
CA MET A 12 14.45 15.33 6.52
C MET A 12 14.16 15.25 5.01
N ASP A 13 14.61 14.16 4.37
CA ASP A 13 14.29 13.89 2.95
C ASP A 13 12.89 13.28 2.82
N TYR A 14 11.88 14.14 2.79
CA TYR A 14 10.48 13.74 2.62
C TYR A 14 10.18 13.05 1.30
N ARG A 15 10.95 13.35 0.23
CA ARG A 15 10.69 12.82 -1.11
C ARG A 15 10.88 11.30 -1.14
N GLU A 16 11.91 10.79 -0.47
CA GLU A 16 12.15 9.34 -0.42
C GLU A 16 11.13 8.61 0.46
N HIS A 17 10.69 9.24 1.55
CA HIS A 17 9.62 8.72 2.41
C HIS A 17 8.29 8.62 1.67
N GLU A 18 7.90 9.66 0.94
CA GLU A 18 6.67 9.66 0.14
C GLU A 18 6.70 8.59 -0.97
N ARG A 19 7.85 8.44 -1.66
CA ARG A 19 8.04 7.40 -2.68
C ARG A 19 7.85 6.00 -2.11
N THR A 20 8.49 5.71 -0.99
CA THR A 20 8.41 4.40 -0.33
C THR A 20 7.00 4.13 0.18
N TYR A 21 6.37 5.12 0.82
CA TYR A 21 5.00 4.99 1.32
C TYR A 21 3.98 4.76 0.19
N ALA A 22 4.12 5.48 -0.93
CA ALA A 22 3.27 5.25 -2.10
C ALA A 22 3.40 3.82 -2.63
N GLY A 23 4.64 3.30 -2.72
CA GLY A 23 4.91 1.90 -3.09
C GLY A 23 4.28 0.91 -2.11
N PHE A 24 4.44 1.13 -0.81
CA PHE A 24 3.84 0.31 0.24
C PHE A 24 2.32 0.25 0.13
N VAL A 25 1.65 1.40 -0.02
CA VAL A 25 0.18 1.47 -0.14
C VAL A 25 -0.31 0.78 -1.41
N PHE A 26 0.40 0.95 -2.53
CA PHE A 26 0.07 0.25 -3.79
C PHE A 26 0.16 -1.27 -3.62
N MET A 27 1.28 -1.77 -3.09
CA MET A 27 1.50 -3.20 -2.85
C MET A 27 0.49 -3.78 -1.86
N THR A 28 0.15 -3.03 -0.82
CA THR A 28 -0.85 -3.46 0.18
C THR A 28 -2.22 -3.64 -0.46
N LYS A 29 -2.67 -2.69 -1.30
CA LYS A 29 -3.93 -2.82 -2.03
C LYS A 29 -3.93 -4.01 -2.98
N LEU A 30 -2.83 -4.20 -3.72
CA LEU A 30 -2.68 -5.35 -4.61
C LEU A 30 -2.77 -6.68 -3.84
N LEU A 31 -2.10 -6.78 -2.68
CA LEU A 31 -2.13 -7.97 -1.83
C LEU A 31 -3.52 -8.24 -1.27
N ILE A 32 -4.24 -7.20 -0.83
CA ILE A 32 -5.62 -7.34 -0.36
C ILE A 32 -6.50 -7.92 -1.48
N VAL A 33 -6.42 -7.37 -2.69
CA VAL A 33 -7.18 -7.90 -3.85
C VAL A 33 -6.81 -9.35 -4.14
N ALA A 34 -5.52 -9.71 -4.06
CA ALA A 34 -5.06 -11.08 -4.26
C ALA A 34 -5.62 -12.05 -3.19
N VAL A 35 -5.64 -11.64 -1.91
CA VAL A 35 -6.23 -12.44 -0.82
C VAL A 35 -7.73 -12.60 -1.01
N VAL A 36 -8.45 -11.55 -1.40
CA VAL A 36 -9.89 -11.64 -1.70
C VAL A 36 -10.14 -12.62 -2.84
N ALA A 37 -9.37 -12.52 -3.93
CA ALA A 37 -9.49 -13.43 -5.07
C ALA A 37 -9.19 -14.89 -4.68
N LEU A 38 -8.17 -15.12 -3.83
CA LEU A 38 -7.85 -16.45 -3.29
C LEU A 38 -9.01 -17.01 -2.49
N LEU A 39 -9.58 -16.23 -1.56
CA LEU A 39 -10.70 -16.67 -0.71
C LEU A 39 -11.95 -16.98 -1.54
N VAL A 40 -12.25 -16.17 -2.56
CA VAL A 40 -13.35 -16.45 -3.50
C VAL A 40 -13.06 -17.73 -4.29
N GLY A 41 -11.83 -17.92 -4.78
CA GLY A 41 -11.42 -19.15 -5.46
C GLY A 41 -11.60 -20.38 -4.57
N MET A 42 -11.15 -20.31 -3.31
CA MET A 42 -11.36 -21.39 -2.35
C MET A 42 -12.85 -21.65 -2.13
N ALA A 43 -13.67 -20.62 -1.94
CA ALA A 43 -15.11 -20.78 -1.73
C ALA A 43 -15.83 -21.45 -2.92
N LEU A 44 -15.32 -21.26 -4.14
CA LEU A 44 -15.93 -21.84 -5.35
C LEU A 44 -15.38 -23.23 -5.72
N PHE A 45 -14.11 -23.49 -5.45
CA PHE A 45 -13.41 -24.68 -5.96
C PHE A 45 -12.96 -25.67 -4.88
N LEU A 46 -12.89 -25.25 -3.61
CA LEU A 46 -12.47 -26.10 -2.51
C LEU A 46 -13.71 -26.68 -1.81
N VAL A 47 -14.13 -27.85 -2.31
CA VAL A 47 -15.12 -28.76 -1.69
C VAL A 47 -14.40 -29.95 -1.08
#